data_AF-A0A5K1K1G1-F1
#
_entry.id   AF-A0A5K1K1G1-F1
#
_cell.length_a   1.000
_cell.length_b   1.000
_cell.length_c   1.000
_cell.angle_alpha   90.00
_cell.angle_beta   90.00
_cell.angle_gamma   90.00
#
_symmetry.space_group_name_H-M   'P 1'
#
loop_
_entity.id
_entity.type
_entity.pdbx_description
1 polymer ?
#
loop_
_entity_poly.entity_id
_entity_poly.type
_entity_poly.pdbx_seq_one_letter_code
_entity_poly.pdbx_strand_id
1 'polypeptide(L)'
;MPTFSQKVVPGLPTDVPVQRFKADSCLALLERLGLSSHTGTGDPLLVALSFRLTQSGFIEAIALATDTTVFQITVTNDVSHNDLASVLNHPNCLFVAFDMARAALLLHRQFGVHIRGVDLTTLPCNATPGSKKQHPAVRLAHALLPKPVRNQGVCALFYRSTNKDLCLRAWLSACIASRSLSAIAQALKVDTRNLSVSQLVCVSQLVLNVELLDAGRPTRMENDFERVGVDKTGSAIVTNARFKSKVRESGQTIVHINGGKVKALAIGVEGKQTTLKLLGKGKLPGNVDKVCVVGREDPTNAELARDRFVLGVLQGVEVMDESSFVKMLWFPPPNKGKGVHRKKGKTSARVGEEPGMQINTILFQKLNPSQQAVVRAMIGEKEPLVIAHGADNISPAATRLTLLFYTPGPPGTGKTSTIAVALEYWEKHKAPAWVVAHSNIGVKNIAESLVKRDIDFKIIVSKDFYYEWSVCSLSSW
;
A
#
# COMPACT_ATOMS: atom_id res chain seq x y z
N MET A 1 3.29 -30.01 -24.32
CA MET A 1 2.85 -28.67 -23.86
C MET A 1 4.08 -27.81 -23.61
N PRO A 2 4.04 -26.48 -23.80
CA PRO A 2 5.14 -25.61 -23.39
C PRO A 2 5.29 -25.63 -21.86
N THR A 3 6.51 -25.38 -21.37
CA THR A 3 6.83 -25.40 -19.94
C THR A 3 7.60 -24.16 -19.51
N PHE A 4 7.57 -23.84 -18.22
CA PHE A 4 8.50 -22.90 -17.61
C PHE A 4 9.41 -23.62 -16.60
N SER A 5 10.72 -23.64 -16.89
CA SER A 5 11.73 -24.14 -15.96
C SER A 5 11.82 -23.26 -14.70
N GLN A 6 11.42 -23.78 -13.55
CA GLN A 6 11.55 -23.16 -12.23
C GLN A 6 12.88 -23.54 -11.58
N LYS A 7 13.41 -22.61 -10.76
CA LYS A 7 14.66 -22.81 -10.00
C LYS A 7 14.53 -22.33 -8.55
N VAL A 8 13.29 -22.15 -8.09
CA VAL A 8 12.96 -21.55 -6.79
C VAL A 8 12.86 -22.60 -5.67
N VAL A 9 12.39 -23.80 -6.01
CA VAL A 9 12.30 -24.96 -5.11
C VAL A 9 12.80 -26.20 -5.86
N PRO A 10 14.10 -26.52 -5.86
CA PRO A 10 14.66 -27.64 -6.62
C PRO A 10 14.16 -29.05 -6.22
N GLY A 11 13.46 -29.20 -5.10
CA GLY A 11 12.79 -30.46 -4.70
C GLY A 11 11.36 -30.62 -5.25
N LEU A 12 10.90 -29.69 -6.11
CA LEU A 12 9.67 -29.79 -6.89
C LEU A 12 10.00 -29.94 -8.38
N PRO A 13 9.06 -30.37 -9.25
CA PRO A 13 9.30 -30.51 -10.69
C PRO A 13 10.01 -29.28 -11.28
N THR A 14 11.06 -29.53 -12.06
CA THR A 14 11.86 -28.46 -12.69
C THR A 14 11.05 -27.72 -13.74
N ASP A 15 10.21 -28.41 -14.51
CA ASP A 15 9.47 -27.84 -15.61
C ASP A 15 7.98 -27.84 -15.31
N VAL A 16 7.41 -26.64 -15.22
CA VAL A 16 5.99 -26.42 -14.92
C VAL A 16 5.21 -26.36 -16.24
N PRO A 17 4.24 -27.27 -16.50
CA PRO A 17 3.37 -27.21 -17.67
C PRO A 17 2.57 -25.92 -17.76
N VAL A 18 2.52 -25.33 -18.96
CA VAL A 18 1.76 -24.13 -19.25
C VAL A 18 0.81 -24.39 -20.41
N GLN A 19 -0.44 -23.99 -20.25
CA GLN A 19 -1.43 -23.86 -21.33
C GLN A 19 -1.75 -22.38 -21.51
N ARG A 20 -2.01 -21.94 -22.74
CA ARG A 20 -2.25 -20.52 -23.06
C ARG A 20 -3.64 -20.33 -23.63
N PHE A 21 -4.33 -19.32 -23.11
CA PHE A 21 -5.70 -18.95 -23.47
C PHE A 21 -5.78 -17.45 -23.76
N LYS A 22 -6.81 -17.07 -24.51
CA LYS A 22 -7.30 -15.69 -24.58
C LYS A 22 -8.52 -15.55 -23.66
N ALA A 23 -8.80 -14.33 -23.19
CA ALA A 23 -9.95 -14.05 -22.31
C ALA A 23 -11.32 -14.42 -22.91
N ASP A 24 -11.44 -14.41 -24.25
CA ASP A 24 -12.62 -14.78 -25.06
C ASP A 24 -12.74 -16.28 -25.35
N SER A 25 -11.79 -17.09 -24.86
CA SER A 25 -11.65 -18.52 -25.16
C SER A 25 -11.53 -19.36 -23.88
N CYS A 26 -12.00 -18.82 -22.75
CA CYS A 26 -11.81 -19.40 -21.41
C CYS A 26 -12.88 -20.43 -21.02
N LEU A 27 -13.96 -20.66 -21.77
CA LEU A 27 -14.88 -21.76 -21.46
C LEU A 27 -14.20 -23.14 -21.47
N ALA A 28 -13.24 -23.37 -22.38
CA ALA A 28 -12.44 -24.60 -22.40
C ALA A 28 -11.57 -24.78 -21.14
N LEU A 29 -11.33 -23.72 -20.36
CA LEU A 29 -10.62 -23.80 -19.08
C LEU A 29 -11.47 -24.45 -17.98
N LEU A 30 -12.81 -24.32 -18.04
CA LEU A 30 -13.70 -25.02 -17.11
C LEU A 30 -13.52 -26.54 -17.23
N GLU A 31 -13.44 -27.07 -18.44
CA GLU A 31 -13.19 -28.50 -18.68
C GLU A 31 -11.82 -28.94 -18.18
N ARG A 32 -10.77 -28.14 -18.44
CA ARG A 32 -9.40 -28.42 -17.95
C ARG A 32 -9.25 -28.35 -16.44
N LEU A 33 -10.14 -27.62 -15.75
CA LEU A 33 -10.25 -27.56 -14.29
C LEU A 33 -11.22 -28.60 -13.72
N GLY A 34 -11.89 -29.41 -14.55
CA GLY A 34 -12.89 -30.41 -14.13
C GLY A 34 -14.26 -29.81 -13.77
N LEU A 35 -14.49 -28.52 -14.04
CA LEU A 35 -15.65 -27.77 -13.57
C LEU A 35 -16.94 -28.00 -14.39
N SER A 36 -16.83 -28.49 -15.63
CA SER A 36 -17.95 -28.61 -16.58
C SER A 36 -19.11 -29.53 -16.16
N SER A 37 -18.91 -30.39 -15.16
CA SER A 37 -19.89 -31.41 -14.74
C SER A 37 -20.26 -31.37 -13.25
N HIS A 38 -19.74 -30.40 -12.48
CA HIS A 38 -19.94 -30.37 -11.03
C HIS A 38 -21.30 -29.78 -10.61
N THR A 39 -22.18 -30.64 -10.10
CA THR A 39 -23.52 -30.33 -9.55
C THR A 39 -23.53 -29.60 -8.20
N GLY A 40 -22.40 -29.00 -7.78
CA GLY A 40 -22.34 -28.09 -6.62
C GLY A 40 -22.26 -28.73 -5.23
N THR A 41 -22.04 -30.04 -5.12
CA THR A 41 -22.03 -30.78 -3.84
C THR A 41 -20.65 -31.26 -3.37
N GLY A 42 -19.57 -30.81 -4.01
CA GLY A 42 -18.18 -31.20 -3.68
C GLY A 42 -17.39 -30.08 -2.99
N ASP A 43 -16.22 -30.43 -2.45
CA ASP A 43 -15.26 -29.43 -1.95
C ASP A 43 -14.85 -28.45 -3.07
N PRO A 44 -14.64 -27.16 -2.75
CA PRO A 44 -14.26 -26.17 -3.75
C PRO A 44 -12.87 -26.44 -4.30
N LEU A 45 -12.73 -26.38 -5.63
CA LEU A 45 -11.47 -26.45 -6.33
C LEU A 45 -10.58 -25.26 -5.94
N LEU A 46 -9.41 -25.55 -5.38
CA LEU A 46 -8.41 -24.54 -5.09
C LEU A 46 -7.68 -24.15 -6.39
N VAL A 47 -7.85 -22.89 -6.80
CA VAL A 47 -7.19 -22.33 -7.99
C VAL A 47 -6.29 -21.18 -7.55
N ALA A 48 -4.98 -21.32 -7.72
CA ALA A 48 -4.09 -20.22 -7.41
C ALA A 48 -4.12 -19.14 -8.48
N LEU A 49 -4.00 -17.88 -8.06
CA LEU A 49 -4.15 -16.71 -8.93
C LEU A 49 -2.90 -15.82 -8.88
N SER A 50 -2.52 -15.30 -10.05
CA SER A 50 -1.67 -14.12 -10.18
C SER A 50 -2.09 -13.32 -11.41
N PHE A 51 -1.83 -12.02 -11.45
CA PHE A 51 -2.10 -11.17 -12.61
C PHE A 51 -1.00 -10.12 -12.82
N ARG A 52 -1.01 -9.44 -13.97
CA ARG A 52 -0.14 -8.30 -14.30
C ARG A 52 -0.95 -7.14 -14.83
N LEU A 53 -0.63 -5.93 -14.35
CA LEU A 53 -1.17 -4.68 -14.85
C LEU A 53 -0.28 -4.04 -15.92
N THR A 54 -0.90 -3.33 -16.86
CA THR A 54 -0.26 -2.29 -17.69
C THR A 54 0.13 -1.09 -16.81
N GLN A 55 0.90 -0.16 -17.38
CA GLN A 55 1.17 1.15 -16.75
C GLN A 55 -0.09 2.01 -16.55
N SER A 56 -1.17 1.75 -17.30
CA SER A 56 -2.47 2.40 -17.13
C SER A 56 -3.39 1.71 -16.12
N GLY A 57 -2.97 0.58 -15.54
CA GLY A 57 -3.73 -0.13 -14.52
C GLY A 57 -4.74 -1.16 -15.05
N PHE A 58 -4.62 -1.57 -16.30
CA PHE A 58 -5.41 -2.64 -16.92
C PHE A 58 -4.75 -4.00 -16.71
N ILE A 59 -5.50 -5.01 -16.29
CA ILE A 59 -5.03 -6.41 -16.23
C ILE A 59 -4.90 -6.94 -17.65
N GLU A 60 -3.67 -7.03 -18.16
CA GLU A 60 -3.34 -7.55 -19.50
C GLU A 60 -3.01 -9.05 -19.51
N ALA A 61 -2.72 -9.63 -18.35
CA ALA A 61 -2.42 -11.06 -18.22
C ALA A 61 -2.83 -11.61 -16.85
N ILE A 62 -3.37 -12.82 -16.84
CA ILE A 62 -3.71 -13.61 -15.66
C ILE A 62 -3.00 -14.96 -15.75
N ALA A 63 -2.59 -15.51 -14.62
CA ALA A 63 -2.21 -16.91 -14.49
C ALA A 63 -3.10 -17.56 -13.42
N LEU A 64 -3.85 -18.59 -13.83
CA LEU A 64 -4.52 -19.52 -12.93
C LEU A 64 -3.67 -20.78 -12.82
N ALA A 65 -3.57 -21.41 -11.64
CA ALA A 65 -2.73 -22.59 -11.47
C ALA A 65 -3.29 -23.62 -10.48
N THR A 66 -3.09 -24.89 -10.83
CA THR A 66 -3.00 -25.99 -9.86
C THR A 66 -1.52 -26.20 -9.48
N ASP A 67 -1.22 -27.12 -8.57
CA ASP A 67 0.16 -27.48 -8.26
C ASP A 67 0.86 -28.27 -9.39
N THR A 68 0.10 -28.75 -10.38
CA THR A 68 0.59 -29.50 -11.54
C THR A 68 0.60 -28.72 -12.86
N THR A 69 -0.24 -27.70 -13.06
CA THR A 69 -0.40 -27.00 -14.35
C THR A 69 -0.72 -25.52 -14.17
N VAL A 70 -0.20 -24.66 -15.06
CA VAL A 70 -0.56 -23.25 -15.14
C VAL A 70 -1.32 -22.94 -16.42
N PHE A 71 -2.35 -22.11 -16.31
CA PHE A 71 -3.17 -21.57 -17.38
C PHE A 71 -2.89 -20.07 -17.50
N GLN A 72 -2.10 -19.69 -18.49
CA GLN A 72 -1.76 -18.30 -18.78
C GLN A 72 -2.81 -17.71 -19.73
N ILE A 73 -3.54 -16.71 -19.27
CA ILE A 73 -4.61 -16.03 -20.00
C ILE A 73 -4.13 -14.64 -20.41
N THR A 74 -4.14 -14.35 -21.71
CA THR A 74 -3.93 -12.99 -22.23
C THR A 74 -5.26 -12.25 -22.27
N VAL A 75 -5.29 -11.02 -21.79
CA VAL A 75 -6.48 -10.16 -21.72
C VAL A 75 -6.22 -8.90 -22.55
N THR A 76 -7.17 -8.55 -23.42
CA THR A 76 -7.07 -7.39 -24.31
C THR A 76 -8.38 -6.56 -24.26
N ASN A 77 -8.31 -5.27 -24.61
CA ASN A 77 -9.44 -4.34 -24.49
C ASN A 77 -10.54 -4.54 -25.55
N ASP A 78 -10.23 -5.24 -26.63
CA ASP A 78 -11.02 -5.38 -27.86
C ASP A 78 -11.95 -6.60 -27.87
N VAL A 79 -11.84 -7.50 -26.89
CA VAL A 79 -12.61 -8.74 -26.81
C VAL A 79 -13.53 -8.77 -25.59
N SER A 80 -14.62 -9.54 -25.69
CA SER A 80 -15.47 -9.83 -24.53
C SER A 80 -14.70 -10.65 -23.49
N HIS A 81 -14.92 -10.36 -22.21
CA HIS A 81 -14.33 -11.11 -21.09
C HIS A 81 -15.35 -12.06 -20.42
N ASN A 82 -16.50 -12.33 -21.04
CA ASN A 82 -17.59 -13.14 -20.46
C ASN A 82 -17.15 -14.58 -20.12
N ASP A 83 -16.36 -15.21 -20.98
CA ASP A 83 -15.77 -16.53 -20.76
C ASP A 83 -14.87 -16.54 -19.51
N LEU A 84 -13.95 -15.58 -19.43
CA LEU A 84 -13.06 -15.39 -18.28
C LEU A 84 -13.85 -15.08 -16.99
N ALA A 85 -14.85 -14.21 -17.08
CA ALA A 85 -15.74 -13.87 -15.98
C ALA A 85 -16.49 -15.09 -15.46
N SER A 86 -16.88 -16.03 -16.34
CA SER A 86 -17.53 -17.28 -15.98
C SER A 86 -16.60 -18.23 -15.22
N VAL A 87 -15.30 -18.27 -15.55
CA VAL A 87 -14.28 -19.00 -14.75
C VAL A 87 -14.04 -18.32 -13.39
N LEU A 88 -13.92 -16.98 -13.37
CA LEU A 88 -13.63 -16.21 -12.16
C LEU A 88 -14.78 -16.14 -11.15
N ASN A 89 -16.03 -16.24 -11.62
CA ASN A 89 -17.24 -16.23 -10.79
C ASN A 89 -17.80 -17.66 -10.56
N HIS A 90 -17.06 -18.71 -10.93
CA HIS A 90 -17.54 -20.08 -10.85
C HIS A 90 -17.74 -20.51 -9.37
N PRO A 91 -18.92 -21.01 -8.96
CA PRO A 91 -19.26 -21.22 -7.55
C PRO A 91 -18.37 -22.24 -6.83
N ASN A 92 -17.85 -23.23 -7.57
CA ASN A 92 -16.96 -24.26 -7.02
C ASN A 92 -15.47 -23.85 -7.05
N CYS A 93 -15.12 -22.62 -7.45
CA CYS A 93 -13.74 -22.12 -7.37
C CYS A 93 -13.51 -21.40 -6.04
N LEU A 94 -12.42 -21.72 -5.35
CA LEU A 94 -11.89 -20.92 -4.25
C LEU A 94 -10.47 -20.47 -4.60
N PHE A 95 -10.30 -19.17 -4.86
CA PHE A 95 -9.01 -18.63 -5.29
C PHE A 95 -8.02 -18.54 -4.15
N VAL A 96 -6.73 -18.75 -4.44
CA VAL A 96 -5.65 -18.57 -3.46
C VAL A 96 -4.52 -17.73 -4.03
N ALA A 97 -4.08 -16.72 -3.27
CA ALA A 97 -2.98 -15.86 -3.67
C ALA A 97 -2.29 -15.25 -2.44
N PHE A 98 -1.07 -14.77 -2.62
CA PHE A 98 -0.54 -13.71 -1.77
C PHE A 98 -1.18 -12.39 -2.21
N ASP A 99 -1.56 -11.54 -1.26
CA ASP A 99 -2.28 -10.29 -1.51
C ASP A 99 -3.62 -10.53 -2.24
N MET A 100 -4.32 -11.62 -1.87
CA MET A 100 -5.61 -12.02 -2.43
C MET A 100 -6.67 -10.91 -2.28
N ALA A 101 -6.58 -10.12 -1.21
CA ALA A 101 -7.40 -8.92 -1.02
C ALA A 101 -7.23 -7.91 -2.17
N ARG A 102 -5.98 -7.64 -2.59
CA ARG A 102 -5.69 -6.75 -3.73
C ARG A 102 -6.17 -7.38 -5.05
N ALA A 103 -5.90 -8.68 -5.23
CA ALA A 103 -6.29 -9.42 -6.43
C ALA A 103 -7.81 -9.43 -6.65
N ALA A 104 -8.59 -9.71 -5.59
CA ALA A 104 -10.04 -9.75 -5.64
C ALA A 104 -10.65 -8.41 -6.05
N LEU A 105 -10.15 -7.29 -5.50
CA LEU A 105 -10.62 -5.95 -5.84
C LEU A 105 -10.30 -5.54 -7.28
N LEU A 106 -9.13 -5.89 -7.80
CA LEU A 106 -8.72 -5.51 -9.15
C LEU A 106 -9.41 -6.37 -10.22
N LEU A 107 -9.58 -7.67 -9.97
CA LEU A 107 -10.42 -8.53 -10.79
C LEU A 107 -11.87 -8.04 -10.81
N HIS A 108 -12.47 -7.73 -9.65
CA HIS A 108 -13.82 -7.19 -9.57
C HIS A 108 -13.95 -5.87 -10.35
N ARG A 109 -12.99 -4.95 -10.18
CA ARG A 109 -12.97 -3.66 -10.86
C ARG A 109 -12.96 -3.78 -12.39
N GLN A 110 -12.19 -4.73 -12.94
CA GLN A 110 -12.06 -4.87 -14.39
C GLN A 110 -13.17 -5.72 -15.02
N PHE A 111 -13.53 -6.83 -14.38
CA PHE A 111 -14.42 -7.84 -14.97
C PHE A 111 -15.85 -7.81 -14.40
N GLY A 112 -16.13 -6.96 -13.41
CA GLY A 112 -17.46 -6.83 -12.77
C GLY A 112 -17.89 -8.01 -11.90
N VAL A 113 -17.10 -9.08 -11.82
CA VAL A 113 -17.42 -10.31 -11.09
C VAL A 113 -17.13 -10.21 -9.60
N HIS A 114 -17.84 -10.99 -8.80
CA HIS A 114 -17.47 -11.16 -7.40
C HIS A 114 -16.39 -12.24 -7.26
N ILE A 115 -15.38 -11.98 -6.43
CA ILE A 115 -14.25 -12.87 -6.23
C ILE A 115 -14.22 -13.34 -4.78
N ARG A 116 -14.07 -14.65 -4.58
CA ARG A 116 -13.91 -15.29 -3.29
C ARG A 116 -12.58 -16.05 -3.23
N GLY A 117 -11.82 -15.89 -2.16
CA GLY A 117 -10.53 -16.56 -2.02
C GLY A 117 -9.97 -16.57 -0.60
N VAL A 118 -8.75 -17.11 -0.46
CA VAL A 118 -7.96 -17.09 0.78
C VAL A 118 -6.64 -16.39 0.51
N ASP A 119 -6.31 -15.43 1.36
CA ASP A 119 -4.99 -14.79 1.35
C ASP A 119 -3.96 -15.68 2.05
N LEU A 120 -3.00 -16.19 1.28
CA LEU A 120 -1.97 -17.09 1.79
C LEU A 120 -1.13 -16.44 2.90
N THR A 121 -1.00 -15.11 2.95
CA THR A 121 -0.27 -14.43 4.03
C THR A 121 -0.88 -14.69 5.42
N THR A 122 -2.18 -14.96 5.48
CA THR A 122 -2.93 -15.22 6.74
C THR A 122 -2.71 -16.63 7.29
N LEU A 123 -2.14 -17.55 6.51
CA LEU A 123 -1.98 -18.93 6.95
C LEU A 123 -1.03 -19.03 8.16
N PRO A 124 -1.39 -19.83 9.19
CA PRO A 124 -0.54 -20.06 10.34
C PRO A 124 0.73 -20.78 9.89
N CYS A 125 1.87 -20.27 10.35
CA CYS A 125 3.16 -20.90 10.13
C CYS A 125 4.08 -20.49 11.27
N ASN A 126 4.53 -21.48 12.04
CA ASN A 126 5.37 -21.31 13.22
C ASN A 126 6.66 -20.59 12.85
N ALA A 127 6.76 -19.31 13.18
CA ALA A 127 8.02 -18.59 13.10
C ALA A 127 8.95 -19.15 14.18
N THR A 128 10.16 -19.56 13.80
CA THR A 128 11.18 -19.92 14.80
C THR A 128 11.51 -18.66 15.60
N PRO A 129 11.49 -18.69 16.96
CA PRO A 129 11.88 -17.52 17.75
C PRO A 129 13.26 -16.99 17.32
N GLY A 130 13.33 -15.68 17.05
CA GLY A 130 14.54 -15.03 16.51
C GLY A 130 14.74 -15.15 14.99
N SER A 131 13.80 -15.74 14.22
CA SER A 131 13.88 -15.73 12.76
C SER A 131 13.75 -14.31 12.21
N LYS A 132 14.69 -13.89 11.34
CA LYS A 132 14.66 -12.60 10.63
C LYS A 132 13.32 -12.37 9.90
N LYS A 133 12.97 -11.10 9.67
CA LYS A 133 11.89 -10.73 8.74
C LYS A 133 12.11 -11.42 7.38
N GLN A 134 11.15 -12.26 6.99
CA GLN A 134 11.12 -12.96 5.70
C GLN A 134 9.85 -12.58 4.96
N HIS A 135 9.93 -12.52 3.63
CA HIS A 135 8.75 -12.37 2.78
C HIS A 135 7.76 -13.53 3.05
N PRO A 136 6.43 -13.28 3.14
CA PRO A 136 5.46 -14.31 3.50
C PRO A 136 5.54 -15.58 2.64
N ALA A 137 5.74 -15.43 1.33
CA ALA A 137 5.90 -16.57 0.42
C ALA A 137 7.19 -17.38 0.66
N VAL A 138 8.28 -16.74 1.12
CA VAL A 138 9.51 -17.45 1.51
C VAL A 138 9.29 -18.24 2.79
N ARG A 139 8.64 -17.62 3.79
CA ARG A 139 8.31 -18.25 5.07
C ARG A 139 7.47 -19.52 4.86
N LEU A 140 6.38 -19.41 4.10
CA LEU A 140 5.50 -20.55 3.80
C LEU A 140 6.19 -21.61 2.94
N ALA A 141 6.97 -21.22 1.94
CA ALA A 141 7.72 -22.18 1.13
C ALA A 141 8.70 -23.00 1.98
N HIS A 142 9.43 -22.40 2.93
CA HIS A 142 10.32 -23.14 3.84
C HIS A 142 9.60 -24.07 4.81
N ALA A 143 8.37 -23.75 5.20
CA ALA A 143 7.58 -24.54 6.14
C ALA A 143 6.87 -25.73 5.47
N LEU A 144 6.46 -25.58 4.20
CA LEU A 144 5.52 -26.49 3.54
C LEU A 144 6.08 -27.23 2.32
N LEU A 145 7.17 -26.73 1.71
CA LEU A 145 7.72 -27.29 0.47
C LEU A 145 9.07 -28.00 0.70
N PRO A 146 9.46 -28.94 -0.19
CA PRO A 146 10.74 -29.63 -0.10
C PRO A 146 11.94 -28.67 -0.11
N LYS A 147 12.91 -28.92 0.77
CA LYS A 147 14.16 -28.15 0.84
C LYS A 147 15.12 -28.58 -0.30
N PRO A 148 15.99 -27.69 -0.80
CA PRO A 148 16.16 -26.29 -0.40
C PRO A 148 15.15 -25.34 -1.08
N VAL A 149 14.82 -24.24 -0.41
CA VAL A 149 14.04 -23.13 -0.99
C VAL A 149 14.97 -21.94 -1.23
N ARG A 150 14.92 -21.33 -2.42
CA ARG A 150 15.79 -20.21 -2.81
C ARG A 150 15.11 -18.86 -2.59
N ASN A 151 15.27 -18.29 -1.39
CA ASN A 151 14.62 -17.03 -0.95
C ASN A 151 14.60 -15.94 -2.02
N GLN A 152 15.77 -15.57 -2.56
CA GLN A 152 15.90 -14.49 -3.56
C GLN A 152 15.14 -14.80 -4.85
N GLY A 153 15.08 -16.07 -5.26
CA GLY A 153 14.31 -16.50 -6.42
C GLY A 153 12.81 -16.40 -6.17
N VAL A 154 12.34 -16.79 -4.98
CA VAL A 154 10.93 -16.64 -4.56
C VAL A 154 10.55 -15.16 -4.52
N CYS A 155 11.30 -14.30 -3.82
CA CYS A 155 11.01 -12.86 -3.76
C CYS A 155 10.98 -12.22 -5.16
N ALA A 156 11.88 -12.64 -6.06
CA ALA A 156 11.92 -12.13 -7.43
C ALA A 156 10.64 -12.42 -8.24
N LEU A 157 9.86 -13.46 -7.91
CA LEU A 157 8.56 -13.71 -8.56
C LEU A 157 7.52 -12.61 -8.26
N PHE A 158 7.67 -11.88 -7.15
CA PHE A 158 6.69 -10.87 -6.68
C PHE A 158 6.97 -9.46 -7.23
N TYR A 159 8.24 -9.07 -7.37
CA TYR A 159 8.61 -7.76 -7.93
C TYR A 159 8.99 -7.77 -9.43
N ARG A 160 9.05 -8.95 -10.07
CA ARG A 160 9.17 -9.05 -11.54
C ARG A 160 7.82 -9.36 -12.18
N SER A 161 7.72 -8.99 -13.45
CA SER A 161 6.48 -8.97 -14.21
C SER A 161 6.54 -9.75 -15.54
N THR A 162 7.55 -10.61 -15.76
CA THR A 162 7.56 -11.43 -16.99
C THR A 162 6.43 -12.47 -16.98
N ASN A 163 6.02 -12.96 -18.16
CA ASN A 163 5.03 -14.05 -18.25
C ASN A 163 5.45 -15.29 -17.45
N LYS A 164 6.76 -15.55 -17.36
CA LYS A 164 7.32 -16.63 -16.56
C LYS A 164 7.18 -16.37 -15.06
N ASP A 165 7.54 -15.18 -14.59
CA ASP A 165 7.44 -14.83 -13.16
C ASP A 165 5.97 -14.85 -12.70
N LEU A 166 5.06 -14.32 -13.53
CA LEU A 166 3.61 -14.37 -13.34
C LEU A 166 3.10 -15.81 -13.13
N CYS A 167 3.44 -16.71 -14.06
CA CYS A 167 3.00 -18.10 -14.01
C CYS A 167 3.60 -18.87 -12.83
N LEU A 168 4.89 -18.66 -12.54
CA LEU A 168 5.57 -19.28 -11.40
C LEU A 168 5.07 -18.75 -10.06
N ARG A 169 4.57 -17.50 -9.97
CA ARG A 169 3.92 -16.97 -8.77
C ARG A 169 2.60 -17.68 -8.47
N ALA A 170 1.76 -17.88 -9.49
CA ALA A 170 0.52 -18.64 -9.37
C ALA A 170 0.81 -20.10 -8.99
N TRP A 171 1.72 -20.77 -9.72
CA TRP A 171 2.11 -22.16 -9.44
C TRP A 171 2.67 -22.36 -8.01
N LEU A 172 3.59 -21.48 -7.57
CA LEU A 172 4.15 -21.57 -6.21
C LEU A 172 3.05 -21.41 -5.14
N SER A 173 2.08 -20.53 -5.40
CA SER A 173 0.92 -20.33 -4.53
C SER A 173 0.03 -21.58 -4.48
N ALA A 174 -0.16 -22.28 -5.61
CA ALA A 174 -0.88 -23.55 -5.67
C ALA A 174 -0.16 -24.67 -4.90
N CYS A 175 1.17 -24.81 -5.08
CA CYS A 175 1.96 -25.79 -4.32
C CYS A 175 1.95 -25.55 -2.81
N ILE A 176 1.90 -24.29 -2.37
CA ILE A 176 1.75 -23.94 -0.95
C ILE A 176 0.33 -24.31 -0.47
N ALA A 177 -0.68 -24.06 -1.30
CA ALA A 177 -2.07 -24.35 -0.98
C ALA A 177 -2.38 -25.84 -0.89
N SER A 178 -1.90 -26.68 -1.81
CA SER A 178 -2.13 -28.14 -1.78
C SER A 178 -1.48 -28.83 -0.57
N ARG A 179 -0.53 -28.17 0.10
CA ARG A 179 0.08 -28.60 1.37
C ARG A 179 -0.60 -28.02 2.62
N SER A 180 -1.63 -27.18 2.45
CA SER A 180 -2.25 -26.39 3.52
C SER A 180 -3.78 -26.48 3.55
N LEU A 181 -4.36 -27.56 2.99
CA LEU A 181 -5.82 -27.69 2.77
C LEU A 181 -6.66 -27.41 4.02
N SER A 182 -6.29 -27.98 5.18
CA SER A 182 -6.98 -27.76 6.45
C SER A 182 -6.93 -26.31 6.93
N ALA A 183 -5.76 -25.67 6.83
CA ALA A 183 -5.59 -24.26 7.19
C ALA A 183 -6.37 -23.34 6.22
N ILE A 184 -6.42 -23.68 4.92
CA ILE A 184 -7.21 -22.96 3.92
C ILE A 184 -8.72 -23.13 4.17
N ALA A 185 -9.17 -24.31 4.58
CA ALA A 185 -10.56 -24.54 4.97
C ALA A 185 -10.95 -23.67 6.17
N GLN A 186 -10.07 -23.51 7.16
CA GLN A 186 -10.30 -22.72 8.38
C GLN A 186 -10.07 -21.21 8.24
N ALA A 187 -9.24 -20.75 7.29
CA ALA A 187 -8.90 -19.33 7.13
C ALA A 187 -10.13 -18.44 6.82
N LEU A 188 -10.10 -17.17 7.23
CA LEU A 188 -11.12 -16.19 6.83
C LEU A 188 -11.03 -15.90 5.33
N LYS A 189 -12.18 -15.95 4.63
CA LYS A 189 -12.22 -15.79 3.18
C LYS A 189 -12.28 -14.31 2.82
N VAL A 190 -11.47 -13.90 1.85
CA VAL A 190 -11.65 -12.65 1.10
C VAL A 190 -12.88 -12.83 0.22
N ASP A 191 -13.87 -11.94 0.32
CA ASP A 191 -15.06 -11.95 -0.54
C ASP A 191 -15.47 -10.51 -0.88
N THR A 192 -15.54 -10.16 -2.18
CA THR A 192 -15.93 -8.81 -2.57
C THR A 192 -17.40 -8.50 -2.32
N ARG A 193 -18.25 -9.49 -2.01
CA ARG A 193 -19.65 -9.29 -1.62
C ARG A 193 -19.83 -8.69 -0.23
N ASN A 194 -18.77 -8.68 0.59
CA ASN A 194 -18.78 -8.05 1.91
C ASN A 194 -18.79 -6.51 1.84
N LEU A 195 -18.67 -5.92 0.65
CA LEU A 195 -18.63 -4.48 0.42
C LEU A 195 -19.75 -4.03 -0.51
N SER A 196 -20.32 -2.86 -0.24
CA SER A 196 -21.23 -2.18 -1.17
C SER A 196 -20.52 -1.68 -2.43
N VAL A 197 -21.27 -1.40 -3.49
CA VAL A 197 -20.72 -0.91 -4.78
C VAL A 197 -19.87 0.36 -4.61
N SER A 198 -20.30 1.30 -3.78
CA SER A 198 -19.53 2.54 -3.50
C SER A 198 -18.23 2.25 -2.75
N GLN A 199 -18.25 1.32 -1.78
CA GLN A 199 -17.04 0.86 -1.08
C GLN A 199 -16.09 0.13 -2.05
N LEU A 200 -16.60 -0.75 -2.92
CA LEU A 200 -15.81 -1.46 -3.93
C LEU A 200 -15.13 -0.50 -4.91
N VAL A 201 -15.83 0.53 -5.40
CA VAL A 201 -15.24 1.58 -6.25
C VAL A 201 -14.13 2.33 -5.50
N CYS A 202 -14.37 2.71 -4.24
CA CYS A 202 -13.40 3.44 -3.42
C CYS A 202 -12.12 2.61 -3.13
N VAL A 203 -12.27 1.38 -2.62
CA VAL A 203 -11.12 0.55 -2.22
C VAL A 203 -10.39 -0.02 -3.42
N SER A 204 -11.09 -0.38 -4.51
CA SER A 204 -10.41 -0.82 -5.74
C SER A 204 -9.58 0.30 -6.36
N GLN A 205 -10.03 1.57 -6.30
CA GLN A 205 -9.23 2.70 -6.75
C GLN A 205 -8.00 2.94 -5.85
N LEU A 206 -8.16 2.81 -4.53
CA LEU A 206 -7.03 2.88 -3.58
C LEU A 206 -5.98 1.81 -3.90
N VAL A 207 -6.40 0.55 -4.03
CA VAL A 207 -5.52 -0.58 -4.35
C VAL A 207 -4.86 -0.41 -5.72
N LEU A 208 -5.61 0.07 -6.73
CA LEU A 208 -5.05 0.34 -8.06
C LEU A 208 -3.93 1.39 -8.01
N ASN A 209 -4.15 2.50 -7.30
CA ASN A 209 -3.14 3.54 -7.11
C ASN A 209 -1.90 3.00 -6.40
N VAL A 210 -2.09 2.11 -5.41
CA VAL A 210 -0.99 1.43 -4.71
C VAL A 210 -0.22 0.51 -5.66
N GLU A 211 -0.88 -0.36 -6.42
CA GLU A 211 -0.21 -1.25 -7.40
C GLU A 211 0.58 -0.47 -8.46
N LEU A 212 0.06 0.66 -8.94
CA LEU A 212 0.76 1.49 -9.92
C LEU A 212 2.01 2.17 -9.31
N LEU A 213 1.90 2.72 -8.10
CA LEU A 213 3.06 3.24 -7.36
C LEU A 213 4.09 2.16 -7.04
N ASP A 214 3.61 0.96 -6.72
CA ASP A 214 4.39 -0.24 -6.40
C ASP A 214 5.15 -0.80 -7.61
N ALA A 215 4.50 -0.84 -8.77
CA ALA A 215 5.11 -1.20 -10.06
C ALA A 215 6.13 -0.15 -10.54
N GLY A 216 5.92 1.13 -10.19
CA GLY A 216 6.87 2.21 -10.44
C GLY A 216 8.12 2.20 -9.55
N ARG A 217 8.20 1.37 -8.49
CA ARG A 217 9.37 1.33 -7.61
C ARG A 217 10.57 0.66 -8.31
N PRO A 218 11.75 1.29 -8.31
CA PRO A 218 12.94 0.68 -8.91
C PRO A 218 13.35 -0.59 -8.16
N THR A 219 13.45 -1.71 -8.89
CA THR A 219 13.99 -2.99 -8.37
C THR A 219 15.52 -3.01 -8.27
N ARG A 220 16.15 -1.90 -8.66
CA ARG A 220 17.58 -1.64 -8.60
C ARG A 220 17.81 -0.17 -8.29
N MET A 221 18.43 0.13 -7.17
CA MET A 221 18.77 1.50 -6.77
C MET A 221 20.29 1.64 -6.65
N GLU A 222 20.86 2.69 -7.24
CA GLU A 222 22.25 3.07 -7.00
C GLU A 222 22.28 4.01 -5.80
N ASN A 223 23.14 3.73 -4.83
CA ASN A 223 23.16 4.44 -3.56
C ASN A 223 24.34 5.41 -3.50
N ASP A 224 24.04 6.69 -3.24
CA ASP A 224 25.03 7.68 -2.83
C ASP A 224 25.57 7.31 -1.43
N PHE A 225 26.89 7.13 -1.30
CA PHE A 225 27.59 6.88 -0.03
C PHE A 225 28.80 7.80 0.14
N GLU A 226 29.08 8.18 1.39
CA GLU A 226 30.26 8.97 1.79
C GLU A 226 31.45 8.06 2.09
N ARG A 227 31.20 6.90 2.70
CA ARG A 227 32.23 5.94 3.12
C ARG A 227 31.67 4.52 3.17
N VAL A 228 32.50 3.55 2.85
CA VAL A 228 32.28 2.14 3.20
C VAL A 228 33.47 1.66 4.03
N GLY A 229 33.21 0.87 5.07
CA GLY A 229 34.24 0.37 5.96
C GLY A 229 33.83 -0.93 6.63
N VAL A 230 34.63 -1.37 7.60
CA VAL A 230 34.36 -2.51 8.46
C VAL A 230 34.34 -2.02 9.91
N ASP A 231 33.40 -2.49 10.70
CA ASP A 231 33.28 -2.15 12.11
C ASP A 231 34.21 -3.01 12.99
N LYS A 232 34.12 -2.82 14.31
CA LYS A 232 34.88 -3.62 15.29
C LYS A 232 34.46 -5.11 15.34
N THR A 233 33.33 -5.48 14.74
CA THR A 233 32.77 -6.84 14.72
C THR A 233 33.08 -7.61 13.43
N GLY A 234 33.69 -6.96 12.44
CA GLY A 234 33.91 -7.54 11.11
C GLY A 234 32.72 -7.37 10.15
N SER A 235 31.67 -6.67 10.55
CA SER A 235 30.52 -6.31 9.73
C SER A 235 30.86 -5.11 8.84
N ALA A 236 30.38 -5.10 7.59
CA ALA A 236 30.60 -3.97 6.70
C ALA A 236 29.61 -2.84 7.04
N ILE A 237 30.05 -1.59 7.08
CA ILE A 237 29.20 -0.41 7.27
C ILE A 237 29.26 0.45 6.01
N VAL A 238 28.09 0.87 5.52
CA VAL A 238 27.95 1.92 4.50
C VAL A 238 27.39 3.17 5.16
N THR A 239 28.14 4.28 5.12
CA THR A 239 27.64 5.60 5.49
C THR A 239 27.03 6.25 4.25
N ASN A 240 25.71 6.38 4.24
CA ASN A 240 24.96 6.97 3.13
C ASN A 240 25.09 8.49 3.11
N ALA A 241 25.23 9.10 1.92
CA ALA A 241 25.33 10.55 1.79
C ALA A 241 24.03 11.26 2.23
N ARG A 242 22.89 10.61 2.00
CA ARG A 242 21.55 11.12 2.29
C ARG A 242 20.78 10.07 3.08
N PHE A 243 19.97 10.47 4.07
CA PHE A 243 19.13 9.53 4.82
C PHE A 243 18.18 8.75 3.91
N LYS A 244 17.72 9.34 2.79
CA LYS A 244 16.86 8.65 1.81
C LYS A 244 17.53 7.53 1.01
N SER A 245 18.86 7.37 1.05
CA SER A 245 19.57 6.24 0.41
C SER A 245 19.97 5.13 1.40
N LYS A 246 19.58 5.24 2.69
CA LYS A 246 19.78 4.17 3.69
C LYS A 246 19.04 2.90 3.29
N VAL A 247 19.63 1.73 3.50
CA VAL A 247 19.00 0.44 3.13
C VAL A 247 18.38 -0.19 4.37
N ARG A 248 17.05 -0.26 4.43
CA ARG A 248 16.34 -0.91 5.55
C ARG A 248 16.67 -2.41 5.60
N GLU A 249 16.68 -3.02 6.79
CA GLU A 249 16.71 -4.49 6.88
C GLU A 249 15.48 -5.05 6.14
N SER A 250 15.73 -5.92 5.17
CA SER A 250 14.69 -6.58 4.38
C SER A 250 15.14 -7.97 3.95
N GLY A 251 14.22 -8.92 4.00
CA GLY A 251 14.43 -10.28 3.46
C GLY A 251 14.42 -10.37 1.93
N GLN A 252 14.14 -9.26 1.24
CA GLN A 252 13.95 -9.16 -0.21
C GLN A 252 15.06 -8.40 -0.94
N THR A 253 15.78 -7.51 -0.23
CA THR A 253 16.88 -6.72 -0.81
C THR A 253 18.25 -7.36 -0.63
N ILE A 254 19.14 -7.16 -1.60
CA ILE A 254 20.55 -7.54 -1.56
C ILE A 254 21.37 -6.30 -1.92
N VAL A 255 22.42 -6.01 -1.15
CA VAL A 255 23.39 -4.98 -1.50
C VAL A 255 24.49 -5.61 -2.34
N HIS A 256 24.64 -5.14 -3.58
CA HIS A 256 25.72 -5.47 -4.50
C HIS A 256 26.80 -4.40 -4.42
N ILE A 257 28.03 -4.81 -4.10
CA ILE A 257 29.21 -3.94 -4.03
C ILE A 257 30.08 -4.20 -5.28
N ASN A 258 30.59 -3.13 -5.89
CA ASN A 258 31.42 -3.13 -7.10
C ASN A 258 30.87 -4.04 -8.21
N GLY A 259 29.61 -3.78 -8.62
CA GLY A 259 28.93 -4.56 -9.66
C GLY A 259 28.42 -5.94 -9.23
N GLY A 260 28.54 -6.29 -7.94
CA GLY A 260 28.12 -7.59 -7.40
C GLY A 260 29.28 -8.57 -7.16
N LYS A 261 30.54 -8.10 -7.24
CA LYS A 261 31.74 -8.84 -6.78
C LYS A 261 31.58 -9.32 -5.33
N VAL A 262 30.96 -8.49 -4.50
CA VAL A 262 30.52 -8.85 -3.15
C VAL A 262 29.02 -8.60 -3.02
N LYS A 263 28.33 -9.51 -2.33
CA LYS A 263 26.91 -9.40 -2.00
C LYS A 263 26.76 -9.35 -0.49
N ALA A 264 25.81 -8.56 -0.01
CA ALA A 264 25.51 -8.43 1.41
C ALA A 264 24.01 -8.25 1.66
N LEU A 265 23.59 -8.46 2.91
CA LEU A 265 22.25 -8.11 3.39
C LEU A 265 22.35 -6.96 4.38
N ALA A 266 21.45 -5.99 4.29
CA ALA A 266 21.23 -5.05 5.38
C ALA A 266 20.71 -5.80 6.62
N ILE A 267 21.31 -5.54 7.78
CA ILE A 267 20.96 -6.18 9.07
C ILE A 267 20.67 -5.17 10.18
N GLY A 268 20.85 -3.87 9.90
CA GLY A 268 20.63 -2.79 10.85
C GLY A 268 20.85 -1.45 10.17
N VAL A 269 20.21 -0.41 10.71
CA VAL A 269 20.35 0.98 10.26
C VAL A 269 20.41 1.87 11.49
N GLU A 270 21.34 2.81 11.53
CA GLU A 270 21.44 3.82 12.57
C GLU A 270 21.80 5.18 11.95
N GLY A 271 20.86 6.13 11.99
CA GLY A 271 21.01 7.43 11.34
C GLY A 271 21.25 7.30 9.84
N LYS A 272 22.46 7.70 9.39
CA LYS A 272 22.96 7.55 8.00
C LYS A 272 23.69 6.23 7.73
N GLN A 273 23.97 5.41 8.76
CA GLN A 273 24.75 4.20 8.62
C GLN A 273 23.85 2.98 8.36
N THR A 274 24.24 2.17 7.39
CA THR A 274 23.64 0.86 7.09
C THR A 274 24.65 -0.23 7.43
N THR A 275 24.29 -1.14 8.36
CA THR A 275 25.13 -2.29 8.73
C THR A 275 24.81 -3.47 7.81
N LEU A 276 25.85 -4.06 7.22
CA LEU A 276 25.79 -5.09 6.19
C LEU A 276 26.47 -6.39 6.63
N LYS A 277 25.73 -7.50 6.53
CA LYS A 277 26.28 -8.86 6.62
C LYS A 277 26.68 -9.35 5.23
N LEU A 278 27.97 -9.57 5.00
CA LEU A 278 28.48 -10.14 3.75
C LEU A 278 27.96 -11.58 3.55
N LEU A 279 27.70 -11.94 2.29
CA LEU A 279 27.21 -13.26 1.89
C LEU A 279 28.34 -14.11 1.28
N GLY A 280 28.49 -15.34 1.77
CA GLY A 280 29.56 -16.25 1.36
C GLY A 280 30.91 -15.92 2.02
N LYS A 281 32.00 -16.41 1.42
CA LYS A 281 33.39 -16.20 1.92
C LYS A 281 34.02 -14.88 1.45
N GLY A 282 33.23 -13.95 0.89
CA GLY A 282 33.74 -12.69 0.34
C GLY A 282 34.16 -11.71 1.45
N LYS A 283 35.36 -11.15 1.34
CA LYS A 283 35.78 -9.98 2.13
C LYS A 283 35.35 -8.68 1.42
N LEU A 284 35.18 -7.59 2.17
CA LEU A 284 34.99 -6.27 1.59
C LEU A 284 36.22 -5.90 0.73
N PRO A 285 36.06 -5.39 -0.51
CA PRO A 285 37.19 -4.95 -1.32
C PRO A 285 37.80 -3.66 -0.73
N GLY A 286 39.11 -3.45 -0.92
CA GLY A 286 39.82 -2.28 -0.40
C GLY A 286 39.28 -0.95 -0.95
N ASN A 287 38.94 -0.92 -2.25
CA ASN A 287 38.24 0.19 -2.88
C ASN A 287 36.78 -0.20 -3.14
N VAL A 288 35.85 0.68 -2.78
CA VAL A 288 34.42 0.53 -3.07
C VAL A 288 33.98 1.73 -3.91
N ASP A 289 33.77 1.48 -5.19
CA ASP A 289 33.43 2.51 -6.18
C ASP A 289 31.91 2.56 -6.42
N LYS A 290 31.19 1.47 -6.10
CA LYS A 290 29.76 1.35 -6.39
C LYS A 290 29.02 0.49 -5.38
N VAL A 291 27.96 1.04 -4.79
CA VAL A 291 26.98 0.34 -3.95
C VAL A 291 25.62 0.39 -4.63
N CYS A 292 25.00 -0.77 -4.82
CA CYS A 292 23.73 -0.90 -5.53
C CYS A 292 22.81 -1.86 -4.76
N VAL A 293 21.59 -1.42 -4.43
CA VAL A 293 20.55 -2.30 -3.86
C VAL A 293 19.81 -2.97 -5.00
N VAL A 294 19.59 -4.28 -4.89
CA VAL A 294 18.84 -5.10 -5.84
C VAL A 294 17.72 -5.82 -5.10
N GLY A 295 16.52 -5.82 -5.65
CA GLY A 295 15.29 -6.29 -5.00
C GLY A 295 14.37 -5.13 -4.68
N ARG A 296 13.35 -5.38 -3.86
CA ARG A 296 12.36 -4.38 -3.44
C ARG A 296 12.31 -4.34 -1.92
N GLU A 297 12.21 -3.15 -1.33
CA GLU A 297 12.16 -3.02 0.12
C GLU A 297 10.88 -3.64 0.71
N ASP A 298 10.98 -4.08 1.96
CA ASP A 298 9.82 -4.54 2.73
C ASP A 298 8.84 -3.36 2.97
N PRO A 299 7.53 -3.61 3.01
CA PRO A 299 6.54 -2.57 3.28
C PRO A 299 6.78 -1.91 4.65
N THR A 300 6.56 -0.60 4.69
CA THR A 300 6.49 0.21 5.93
C THR A 300 5.32 -0.23 6.80
N ASN A 301 5.32 0.17 8.07
CA ASN A 301 4.21 -0.15 8.97
C ASN A 301 2.88 0.48 8.51
N ALA A 302 2.92 1.62 7.81
CA ALA A 302 1.72 2.26 7.24
C ALA A 302 1.14 1.48 6.05
N GLU A 303 2.00 0.93 5.19
CA GLU A 303 1.57 0.06 4.08
C GLU A 303 0.98 -1.26 4.60
N LEU A 304 1.63 -1.87 5.61
CA LEU A 304 1.11 -3.06 6.28
C LEU A 304 -0.25 -2.80 6.97
N ALA A 305 -0.43 -1.65 7.63
CA ALA A 305 -1.69 -1.28 8.26
C ALA A 305 -2.81 -1.08 7.23
N ARG A 306 -2.53 -0.38 6.12
CA ARG A 306 -3.46 -0.25 4.99
C ARG A 306 -3.85 -1.62 4.42
N ASP A 307 -2.88 -2.47 4.14
CA ASP A 307 -3.13 -3.77 3.50
C ASP A 307 -3.91 -4.71 4.44
N ARG A 308 -3.62 -4.66 5.75
CA ARG A 308 -4.42 -5.34 6.79
C ARG A 308 -5.86 -4.83 6.86
N PHE A 309 -6.07 -3.51 6.78
CA PHE A 309 -7.42 -2.94 6.77
C PHE A 309 -8.21 -3.37 5.51
N VAL A 310 -7.59 -3.29 4.32
CA VAL A 310 -8.20 -3.75 3.06
C VAL A 310 -8.55 -5.25 3.11
N LEU A 311 -7.68 -6.07 3.70
CA LEU A 311 -7.95 -7.49 3.94
C LEU A 311 -9.12 -7.69 4.92
N GLY A 312 -9.14 -6.97 6.05
CA GLY A 312 -10.17 -7.09 7.08
C GLY A 312 -11.56 -6.72 6.60
N VAL A 313 -11.70 -5.64 5.81
CA VAL A 313 -13.01 -5.24 5.26
C VAL A 313 -13.53 -6.24 4.21
N LEU A 314 -12.63 -6.87 3.44
CA LEU A 314 -13.01 -7.95 2.51
C LEU A 314 -13.24 -9.30 3.21
N GLN A 315 -12.73 -9.49 4.43
CA GLN A 315 -13.04 -10.63 5.28
C GLN A 315 -14.31 -10.43 6.13
N GLY A 316 -14.92 -9.24 6.09
CA GLY A 316 -16.10 -8.89 6.89
C GLY A 316 -15.81 -8.73 8.39
N VAL A 317 -14.55 -8.52 8.78
CA VAL A 317 -14.13 -8.33 10.18
C VAL A 317 -13.79 -6.89 10.54
N GLU A 318 -13.74 -5.99 9.55
CA GLU A 318 -13.59 -4.55 9.70
C GLU A 318 -14.69 -3.86 8.89
N VAL A 319 -15.18 -2.69 9.34
CA VAL A 319 -16.25 -1.94 8.66
C VAL A 319 -15.74 -0.57 8.23
N MET A 320 -15.85 -0.27 6.94
CA MET A 320 -15.32 0.98 6.39
C MET A 320 -16.01 2.24 6.91
N ASP A 321 -17.31 2.16 7.18
CA ASP A 321 -18.15 3.34 7.42
C ASP A 321 -18.51 3.55 8.89
N GLU A 322 -17.96 2.78 9.83
CA GLU A 322 -18.10 3.07 11.27
C GLU A 322 -17.55 4.45 11.64
N SER A 323 -16.44 4.85 11.04
CA SER A 323 -15.85 6.17 11.25
C SER A 323 -16.69 7.27 10.59
N SER A 324 -17.23 8.18 11.42
CA SER A 324 -17.92 9.39 10.95
C SER A 324 -17.05 10.23 10.02
N PHE A 325 -15.75 10.33 10.31
CA PHE A 325 -14.77 10.99 9.44
C PHE A 325 -14.65 10.32 8.07
N VAL A 326 -14.57 8.98 8.03
CA VAL A 326 -14.52 8.24 6.76
C VAL A 326 -15.81 8.39 5.96
N LYS A 327 -16.97 8.31 6.63
CA LYS A 327 -18.28 8.60 6.04
C LYS A 327 -18.31 10.00 5.41
N MET A 328 -17.94 11.04 6.15
CA MET A 328 -18.00 12.41 5.62
C MET A 328 -17.08 12.67 4.43
N LEU A 329 -15.92 11.99 4.35
CA LEU A 329 -14.96 12.20 3.28
C LEU A 329 -15.20 11.33 2.04
N TRP A 330 -15.40 10.02 2.21
CA TRP A 330 -15.46 9.06 1.10
C TRP A 330 -16.88 8.59 0.77
N PHE A 331 -17.82 8.67 1.71
CA PHE A 331 -19.21 8.24 1.54
C PHE A 331 -20.22 9.32 1.99
N PRO A 332 -20.08 10.58 1.53
CA PRO A 332 -20.89 11.68 2.03
C PRO A 332 -22.39 11.40 1.80
N PRO A 333 -23.27 11.68 2.79
CA PRO A 333 -24.69 11.43 2.64
C PRO A 333 -25.26 12.23 1.46
N PRO A 334 -26.20 11.66 0.68
CA PRO A 334 -26.81 12.37 -0.44
C PRO A 334 -27.45 13.67 0.06
N ASN A 335 -27.04 14.79 -0.55
CA ASN A 335 -27.44 16.13 -0.16
C ASN A 335 -28.97 16.27 -0.21
N LYS A 336 -29.64 16.31 0.95
CA LYS A 336 -31.10 16.51 1.11
C LYS A 336 -31.62 17.89 0.64
N GLY A 337 -30.82 18.65 -0.11
CA GLY A 337 -31.02 20.07 -0.43
C GLY A 337 -31.12 20.43 -1.92
N LYS A 338 -31.11 19.47 -2.85
CA LYS A 338 -31.34 19.76 -4.29
C LYS A 338 -32.84 19.69 -4.64
N GLY A 339 -33.60 20.63 -4.09
CA GLY A 339 -35.05 20.74 -4.28
C GLY A 339 -35.58 22.19 -4.32
N VAL A 340 -34.71 23.21 -4.44
CA VAL A 340 -35.14 24.60 -4.61
C VAL A 340 -34.33 25.28 -5.72
N HIS A 341 -35.03 25.73 -6.77
CA HIS A 341 -34.46 26.64 -7.76
C HIS A 341 -34.08 27.97 -7.09
N ARG A 342 -32.79 28.15 -6.78
CA ARG A 342 -32.27 29.46 -6.38
C ARG A 342 -32.31 30.41 -7.59
N LYS A 343 -33.39 31.21 -7.70
CA LYS A 343 -33.46 32.35 -8.62
C LYS A 343 -32.18 33.20 -8.48
N LYS A 344 -31.67 33.71 -9.60
CA LYS A 344 -30.52 34.62 -9.66
C LYS A 344 -30.86 35.99 -9.03
N GLY A 345 -30.88 36.05 -7.69
CA GLY A 345 -30.89 37.30 -6.94
C GLY A 345 -29.46 37.80 -6.71
N LYS A 346 -29.18 39.06 -7.10
CA LYS A 346 -27.96 39.76 -6.70
C LYS A 346 -28.06 40.10 -5.20
N THR A 347 -27.54 39.24 -4.34
CA THR A 347 -27.27 39.59 -2.94
C THR A 347 -25.85 39.17 -2.58
N SER A 348 -25.06 40.18 -2.21
CA SER A 348 -23.78 39.98 -1.53
C SER A 348 -24.02 39.17 -0.27
N ALA A 349 -23.51 37.95 -0.23
CA ALA A 349 -23.58 37.11 0.95
C ALA A 349 -22.57 37.63 1.98
N ARG A 350 -22.99 38.58 2.82
CA ARG A 350 -22.35 38.79 4.12
C ARG A 350 -22.44 37.45 4.84
N VAL A 351 -21.28 36.88 5.18
CA VAL A 351 -21.20 35.75 6.12
C VAL A 351 -21.83 36.25 7.42
N GLY A 352 -22.96 35.67 7.81
CA GLY A 352 -23.61 36.04 9.06
C GLY A 352 -22.70 35.70 10.22
N GLU A 353 -22.35 36.70 11.02
CA GLU A 353 -21.60 36.50 12.26
C GLU A 353 -22.46 35.68 13.22
N GLU A 354 -21.91 34.58 13.74
CA GLU A 354 -22.52 33.87 14.86
C GLU A 354 -22.34 34.70 16.13
N PRO A 355 -23.40 35.00 16.89
CA PRO A 355 -23.30 35.79 18.12
C PRO A 355 -22.62 34.97 19.22
N GLY A 356 -21.30 35.09 19.33
CA GLY A 356 -20.51 34.53 20.44
C GLY A 356 -19.04 34.25 20.13
N MET A 357 -18.68 34.00 18.87
CA MET A 357 -17.35 33.47 18.51
C MET A 357 -16.32 34.58 18.20
N GLN A 358 -15.95 35.38 19.20
CA GLN A 358 -14.94 36.44 19.06
C GLN A 358 -13.50 35.90 19.17
N ILE A 359 -12.83 35.69 18.03
CA ILE A 359 -11.40 35.37 17.98
C ILE A 359 -10.56 36.65 18.13
N ASN A 360 -10.48 37.17 19.36
CA ASN A 360 -9.75 38.42 19.66
C ASN A 360 -8.24 38.19 19.89
N THR A 361 -7.60 37.30 19.12
CA THR A 361 -6.13 37.12 19.21
C THR A 361 -5.41 38.03 18.22
N ILE A 362 -4.28 38.62 18.66
CA ILE A 362 -3.40 39.44 17.81
C ILE A 362 -2.93 38.64 16.58
N LEU A 363 -2.83 37.32 16.72
CA LEU A 363 -2.44 36.41 15.64
C LEU A 363 -3.54 36.24 14.59
N PHE A 364 -4.82 36.24 14.98
CA PHE A 364 -5.96 36.24 14.05
C PHE A 364 -6.08 37.56 13.28
N GLN A 365 -5.89 38.70 13.95
CA GLN A 365 -5.94 40.03 13.31
C GLN A 365 -4.84 40.22 12.24
N LYS A 366 -3.70 39.52 12.37
CA LYS A 366 -2.60 39.51 11.39
C LYS A 366 -2.88 38.62 10.16
N LEU A 367 -3.94 37.81 10.17
CA LEU A 367 -4.35 37.02 9.00
C LEU A 367 -5.10 37.87 7.99
N ASN A 368 -4.93 37.57 6.70
CA ASN A 368 -5.72 38.21 5.64
C ASN A 368 -7.18 37.71 5.65
N PRO A 369 -8.12 38.37 4.93
CA PRO A 369 -9.54 38.02 5.01
C PRO A 369 -9.89 36.57 4.62
N SER A 370 -9.18 35.96 3.66
CA SER A 370 -9.44 34.57 3.26
C SER A 370 -8.91 33.57 4.29
N GLN A 371 -7.74 33.82 4.88
CA GLN A 371 -7.21 33.05 6.01
C GLN A 371 -8.12 33.16 7.25
N GLN A 372 -8.62 34.36 7.57
CA GLN A 372 -9.59 34.54 8.66
C GLN A 372 -10.89 33.77 8.42
N ALA A 373 -11.39 33.74 7.18
CA ALA A 373 -12.58 32.96 6.84
C ALA A 373 -12.35 31.45 7.03
N VAL A 374 -11.18 30.94 6.64
CA VAL A 374 -10.79 29.53 6.90
C VAL A 374 -10.74 29.24 8.40
N VAL A 375 -10.11 30.10 9.21
CA VAL A 375 -10.06 29.89 10.67
C VAL A 375 -11.46 29.90 11.29
N ARG A 376 -12.30 30.90 10.97
CA ARG A 376 -13.70 30.97 11.47
C ARG A 376 -14.48 29.70 11.13
N ALA A 377 -14.30 29.18 9.92
CA ALA A 377 -14.94 27.93 9.51
C ALA A 377 -14.36 26.71 10.26
N MET A 378 -13.03 26.62 10.43
CA MET A 378 -12.38 25.51 11.15
C MET A 378 -12.83 25.39 12.60
N ILE A 379 -13.03 26.51 13.30
CA ILE A 379 -13.45 26.49 14.72
C ILE A 379 -14.97 26.46 14.92
N GLY A 380 -15.75 26.77 13.89
CA GLY A 380 -17.21 26.88 13.97
C GLY A 380 -17.92 25.53 14.00
N GLU A 381 -18.90 25.38 14.89
CA GLU A 381 -19.60 24.11 15.14
C GLU A 381 -20.45 23.61 13.95
N LYS A 382 -20.77 24.49 12.99
CA LYS A 382 -21.67 24.20 11.86
C LYS A 382 -21.06 23.31 10.78
N GLU A 383 -19.75 23.35 10.61
CA GLU A 383 -19.08 22.64 9.51
C GLU A 383 -18.11 21.58 10.05
N PRO A 384 -18.52 20.30 10.13
CA PRO A 384 -17.64 19.23 10.61
C PRO A 384 -16.48 18.92 9.64
N LEU A 385 -16.39 19.63 8.50
CA LEU A 385 -15.37 19.45 7.45
C LEU A 385 -15.31 20.72 6.54
N VAL A 386 -14.19 21.46 6.57
CA VAL A 386 -13.84 22.71 5.85
C VAL A 386 -12.59 22.59 4.94
N ILE A 387 -12.72 22.57 3.61
CA ILE A 387 -11.57 22.47 2.68
C ILE A 387 -10.93 23.84 2.50
N ALA A 388 -9.61 23.89 2.62
CA ALA A 388 -8.83 25.09 2.37
C ALA A 388 -7.95 24.88 1.14
N HIS A 389 -8.37 25.45 0.00
CA HIS A 389 -7.54 25.55 -1.18
C HIS A 389 -6.75 26.86 -1.16
N GLY A 390 -5.44 26.79 -1.37
CA GLY A 390 -4.61 27.99 -1.53
C GLY A 390 -4.87 28.60 -2.90
N ALA A 391 -5.76 29.59 -2.97
CA ALA A 391 -6.19 30.20 -4.21
C ALA A 391 -5.49 31.55 -4.46
N ASP A 392 -4.85 31.67 -5.61
CA ASP A 392 -4.89 32.92 -6.37
C ASP A 392 -6.23 32.93 -7.12
N ASN A 393 -7.11 33.87 -6.75
CA ASN A 393 -8.34 34.25 -7.45
C ASN A 393 -9.32 33.13 -7.91
N ILE A 394 -10.13 32.58 -6.99
CA ILE A 394 -11.41 31.91 -7.36
C ILE A 394 -12.58 32.40 -6.49
N SER A 395 -13.73 32.59 -7.17
CA SER A 395 -15.06 33.03 -6.72
C SER A 395 -15.60 32.41 -5.42
N PRO A 396 -16.41 33.13 -4.61
CA PRO A 396 -16.92 32.69 -3.29
C PRO A 396 -18.06 31.63 -3.35
N ALA A 397 -17.92 30.61 -4.21
CA ALA A 397 -18.87 29.50 -4.35
C ALA A 397 -18.27 28.13 -3.94
N ALA A 398 -17.10 28.11 -3.30
CA ALA A 398 -16.42 26.87 -2.89
C ALA A 398 -17.12 26.23 -1.67
N THR A 399 -17.40 24.94 -1.75
CA THR A 399 -18.20 24.17 -0.77
C THR A 399 -17.35 23.09 -0.10
N ARG A 400 -17.21 23.15 1.25
CA ARG A 400 -16.85 22.06 2.21
C ARG A 400 -15.53 21.26 2.09
N LEU A 401 -15.11 20.61 3.20
CA LEU A 401 -14.24 19.39 3.37
C LEU A 401 -12.80 19.50 4.01
N THR A 402 -12.58 19.44 5.35
CA THR A 402 -11.22 19.50 5.98
C THR A 402 -10.38 18.25 5.73
N LEU A 403 -9.58 18.28 4.66
CA LEU A 403 -8.20 17.79 4.73
C LEU A 403 -7.27 18.78 4.04
N LEU A 404 -6.24 19.20 4.76
CA LEU A 404 -5.17 20.03 4.22
C LEU A 404 -4.11 19.16 3.53
N PHE A 405 -4.40 18.68 2.31
CA PHE A 405 -3.36 18.11 1.45
C PHE A 405 -3.32 18.66 0.02
N TYR A 406 -2.16 19.26 -0.27
CA TYR A 406 -1.44 19.21 -1.54
C TYR A 406 -2.07 19.88 -2.78
N THR A 407 -2.01 21.21 -2.78
CA THR A 407 -1.46 21.93 -3.93
C THR A 407 -0.35 22.89 -3.45
N PRO A 408 0.67 23.18 -4.28
CA PRO A 408 1.63 24.24 -3.98
C PRO A 408 0.98 25.61 -4.19
N GLY A 409 0.01 25.98 -3.34
CA GLY A 409 -0.44 27.37 -3.27
C GLY A 409 0.79 28.26 -3.00
N PRO A 410 0.89 29.46 -3.59
CA PRO A 410 2.16 30.16 -3.79
C PRO A 410 3.07 30.21 -2.55
N PRO A 411 4.41 30.11 -2.72
CA PRO A 411 5.35 30.31 -1.62
C PRO A 411 5.03 31.60 -0.85
N GLY A 412 4.95 31.52 0.47
CA GLY A 412 4.61 32.66 1.33
C GLY A 412 3.13 32.86 1.69
N THR A 413 2.18 32.08 1.14
CA THR A 413 0.72 32.22 1.39
C THR A 413 0.20 31.96 2.83
N GLY A 414 1.08 31.86 3.84
CA GLY A 414 0.67 31.84 5.26
C GLY A 414 -0.14 30.62 5.72
N LYS A 415 -0.09 29.50 4.99
CA LYS A 415 -0.84 28.27 5.32
C LYS A 415 -0.57 27.77 6.76
N THR A 416 0.70 27.66 7.16
CA THR A 416 1.09 27.27 8.52
C THR A 416 0.63 28.28 9.58
N SER A 417 0.71 29.58 9.29
CA SER A 417 0.16 30.63 10.15
C SER A 417 -1.34 30.50 10.37
N THR A 418 -2.09 30.10 9.35
CA THR A 418 -3.55 29.90 9.41
C THR A 418 -3.90 28.72 10.31
N ILE A 419 -3.22 27.58 10.12
CA ILE A 419 -3.34 26.38 10.96
C ILE A 419 -3.04 26.71 12.43
N ALA A 420 -1.95 27.44 12.69
CA ALA A 420 -1.52 27.75 14.05
C ALA A 420 -2.49 28.67 14.81
N VAL A 421 -3.24 29.56 14.13
CA VAL A 421 -4.28 30.38 14.80
C VAL A 421 -5.50 29.55 15.19
N ALA A 422 -5.90 28.55 14.39
CA ALA A 422 -6.94 27.62 14.78
C ALA A 422 -6.51 26.74 15.98
N LEU A 423 -5.24 26.31 16.01
CA LEU A 423 -4.67 25.55 17.12
C LEU A 423 -4.56 26.38 18.41
N GLU A 424 -4.12 27.64 18.33
CA GLU A 424 -4.13 28.59 19.46
C GLU A 424 -5.54 28.71 20.08
N TYR A 425 -6.57 28.77 19.23
CA TYR A 425 -7.96 28.79 19.71
C TYR A 425 -8.32 27.50 20.44
N TRP A 426 -8.08 26.33 19.85
CA TRP A 426 -8.41 25.04 20.48
C TRP A 426 -7.64 24.79 21.78
N GLU A 427 -6.35 25.12 21.83
CA GLU A 427 -5.52 25.06 23.05
C GLU A 427 -6.12 25.90 24.19
N LYS A 428 -6.47 27.17 23.91
CA LYS A 428 -7.11 28.06 24.89
C LYS A 428 -8.45 27.53 25.41
N HIS A 429 -9.16 26.74 24.60
CA HIS A 429 -10.42 26.08 24.98
C HIS A 429 -10.22 24.64 25.46
N LYS A 430 -8.96 24.19 25.67
CA LYS A 430 -8.57 22.84 26.11
C LYS A 430 -9.11 21.71 25.21
N ALA A 431 -9.34 22.01 23.93
CA ALA A 431 -9.75 21.03 22.92
C ALA A 431 -8.52 20.38 22.28
N PRO A 432 -8.30 19.06 22.43
CA PRO A 432 -7.17 18.39 21.81
C PRO A 432 -7.34 18.31 20.28
N ALA A 433 -6.31 18.69 19.53
CA ALA A 433 -6.34 18.71 18.07
C ALA A 433 -5.28 17.77 17.47
N TRP A 434 -5.65 17.03 16.44
CA TRP A 434 -4.73 16.18 15.67
C TRP A 434 -4.32 16.88 14.38
N VAL A 435 -3.02 17.07 14.19
CA VAL A 435 -2.46 17.67 12.97
C VAL A 435 -1.62 16.64 12.24
N VAL A 436 -2.05 16.27 11.04
CA VAL A 436 -1.38 15.26 10.20
C VAL A 436 -0.77 15.93 8.98
N ALA A 437 0.49 15.60 8.67
CA ALA A 437 1.14 16.00 7.42
C ALA A 437 1.76 14.79 6.71
N HIS A 438 1.81 14.83 5.38
CA HIS A 438 2.22 13.71 4.52
C HIS A 438 3.75 13.54 4.44
N SER A 439 4.53 14.49 4.95
CA SER A 439 5.99 14.44 4.94
C SER A 439 6.59 14.99 6.23
N ASN A 440 7.76 14.48 6.62
CA ASN A 440 8.51 14.99 7.79
C ASN A 440 8.75 16.50 7.70
N ILE A 441 9.05 17.02 6.49
CA ILE A 441 9.21 18.47 6.25
C ILE A 441 7.90 19.22 6.51
N GLY A 442 6.75 18.67 6.11
CA GLY A 442 5.44 19.23 6.41
C GLY A 442 5.16 19.30 7.91
N VAL A 443 5.41 18.21 8.64
CA VAL A 443 5.28 18.17 10.11
C VAL A 443 6.23 19.19 10.76
N LYS A 444 7.49 19.25 10.33
CA LYS A 444 8.50 20.19 10.84
C LYS A 444 8.09 21.64 10.63
N ASN A 445 7.64 22.01 9.42
CA ASN A 445 7.19 23.37 9.11
C ASN A 445 5.98 23.81 9.95
N ILE A 446 5.12 22.86 10.33
CA ILE A 446 4.00 23.12 11.25
C ILE A 446 4.55 23.28 12.67
N ALA A 447 5.35 22.33 13.18
CA ALA A 447 5.95 22.38 14.51
C ALA A 447 6.75 23.66 14.77
N GLU A 448 7.59 24.09 13.82
CA GLU A 448 8.30 25.39 13.89
C GLU A 448 7.34 26.58 13.97
N SER A 449 6.16 26.48 13.37
CA SER A 449 5.12 27.53 13.45
C SER A 449 4.38 27.52 14.78
N LEU A 450 4.32 26.39 15.49
CA LEU A 450 3.75 26.27 16.84
C LEU A 450 4.73 26.80 17.89
N VAL A 451 6.01 26.40 17.83
CA VAL A 451 7.09 26.91 18.70
C VAL A 451 7.19 28.44 18.62
N LYS A 452 7.09 29.04 17.42
CA LYS A 452 7.11 30.50 17.23
C LYS A 452 5.89 31.25 17.84
N ARG A 453 4.91 30.52 18.37
CA ARG A 453 3.64 31.03 18.91
C ARG A 453 3.35 30.54 20.32
N ASP A 454 4.27 29.80 20.94
CA ASP A 454 4.15 29.25 22.29
C ASP A 454 2.93 28.33 22.49
N ILE A 455 2.62 27.53 21.46
CA ILE A 455 1.55 26.51 21.48
C ILE A 455 2.19 25.16 21.86
N ASP A 456 1.64 24.45 22.85
CA ASP A 456 2.12 23.11 23.25
C ASP A 456 1.69 22.04 22.22
N PHE A 457 2.59 21.08 21.96
CA PHE A 457 2.33 19.96 21.07
C PHE A 457 3.29 18.78 21.33
N LYS A 458 2.85 17.60 20.89
CA LYS A 458 3.67 16.38 20.87
C LYS A 458 3.78 15.87 19.44
N ILE A 459 4.97 15.45 19.03
CA ILE A 459 5.20 14.85 17.71
C ILE A 459 5.15 13.32 17.84
N ILE A 460 4.26 12.68 17.08
CA ILE A 460 4.21 11.23 16.96
C ILE A 460 4.80 10.86 15.59
N VAL A 461 5.88 10.07 15.60
CA VAL A 461 6.58 9.64 14.38
C VAL A 461 6.60 8.11 14.32
N SER A 462 6.36 7.55 13.14
CA SER A 462 6.54 6.11 12.93
C SER A 462 8.00 5.69 13.16
N LYS A 463 8.19 4.48 13.71
CA LYS A 463 9.51 3.85 13.92
C LYS A 463 10.36 3.75 12.63
N ASP A 464 9.75 3.85 11.46
CA ASP A 464 10.47 3.88 10.16
C ASP A 464 11.16 5.24 9.87
N PHE A 465 10.69 6.33 10.50
CA PHE A 465 10.96 7.73 10.10
C PHE A 465 11.42 8.67 11.22
N TYR A 466 11.78 8.16 12.40
CA TYR A 466 12.17 8.98 13.56
C TYR A 466 13.58 9.60 13.47
N TYR A 467 14.49 9.01 12.69
CA TYR A 467 15.79 9.65 12.38
C TYR A 467 15.55 10.97 11.62
N GLU A 468 16.35 12.01 11.91
CA GLU A 468 16.17 13.44 11.58
C GLU A 468 15.33 14.26 12.58
N TRP A 469 14.59 13.64 13.52
CA TRP A 469 13.90 14.36 14.59
C TRP A 469 14.82 14.64 15.78
N SER A 470 15.68 15.64 15.63
CA SER A 470 16.46 16.24 16.73
C SER A 470 15.98 17.67 17.01
N VAL A 471 15.89 18.01 18.31
CA VAL A 471 15.37 19.26 18.92
C VAL A 471 13.88 19.19 19.35
N CYS A 472 13.63 19.70 20.57
CA CYS A 472 12.38 19.72 21.36
C CYS A 472 11.88 18.36 21.90
N SER A 473 12.46 17.97 23.05
CA SER A 473 11.86 17.15 24.12
C SER A 473 10.90 16.01 23.70
N LEU A 474 11.43 15.01 22.99
CA LEU A 474 10.77 13.71 22.88
C LEU A 474 10.86 13.01 24.25
N SER A 475 9.75 13.03 25.01
CA SER A 475 9.53 12.07 26.09
C SER A 475 9.14 10.72 25.47
N SER A 476 9.99 9.72 25.61
CA SER A 476 9.75 8.37 25.11
C SER A 476 8.65 7.67 25.90
N TRP A 477 7.69 7.09 25.17
CA TRP A 477 6.69 6.12 25.65
C TRP A 477 6.75 4.88 24.75
#